data_AF-A0A256WHI2-F1
#
_entry.id   AF-A0A256WHI2-F1
#
_cell.length_a   1.000
_cell.length_b   1.000
_cell.length_c   1.000
_cell.angle_alpha   90.00
_cell.angle_beta   90.00
_cell.angle_gamma   90.00
#
_symmetry.space_group_name_H-M   'P 1'
#
loop_
_entity.id
_entity.type
_entity.pdbx_description
1 polymer ?
#
loop_
_entity_poly.entity_id
_entity_poly.type
_entity_poly.pdbx_seq_one_letter_code
_entity_poly.pdbx_strand_id
1 'polypeptide(L)'
;MKKLILIIVLILTTCSLSAQKQGQELIDSLLAELPNAKKDTNKVNLLNTLSFNYSAVDSKKGIEFGKEALEIAKDIGWEQGQAVAYCRLGVNYWAMSNFDKALEYYHKTLKIYEEIT
;
A
#
# COMPACT_ATOMS: atom_id res chain seq x y z
N MET A 1 22.78 18.90 29.99
CA MET A 1 21.62 19.09 29.09
C MET A 1 21.95 18.84 27.61
N LYS A 2 22.90 19.53 26.99
CA LYS A 2 23.26 19.32 25.55
C LYS A 2 23.63 17.87 25.17
N LYS A 3 24.39 17.16 26.03
CA LYS A 3 24.75 15.74 25.81
C LYS A 3 23.54 14.80 25.86
N LEU A 4 22.55 15.09 26.71
CA LEU A 4 21.32 14.29 26.84
C LEU A 4 20.43 14.46 25.61
N ILE A 5 20.30 15.70 25.11
CA ILE A 5 19.59 15.99 23.86
C ILE A 5 20.25 15.27 22.68
N LEU A 6 21.59 15.29 22.59
CA LEU A 6 22.32 14.60 21.53
C LEU A 6 22.06 13.08 21.52
N ILE A 7 22.03 12.45 22.70
CA ILE A 7 21.76 11.02 22.85
C ILE A 7 20.31 10.69 22.45
N ILE A 8 19.34 11.52 22.85
CA ILE A 8 17.93 11.35 22.48
C ILE A 8 17.75 11.46 20.96
N VAL A 9 18.37 12.47 20.33
CA VAL A 9 18.34 12.63 18.86
C VAL A 9 18.97 11.42 18.17
N LEU A 10 20.10 10.91 18.68
CA LEU A 10 20.76 9.74 18.10
C LEU A 10 19.86 8.49 18.18
N ILE A 11 19.22 8.26 19.33
CA ILE A 11 18.30 7.12 19.54
C ILE A 11 17.06 7.24 18.65
N LEU A 12 16.51 8.45 18.50
CA LEU A 12 15.37 8.68 17.61
C LEU A 12 15.74 8.38 16.16
N THR A 13 16.91 8.85 15.70
CA THR A 13 17.36 8.61 14.31
C THR A 13 17.63 7.13 14.01
N THR A 14 18.20 6.37 14.96
CA THR A 14 18.47 4.94 14.74
C THR A 14 17.21 4.08 14.81
N CYS A 15 16.25 4.45 15.66
CA CYS A 15 14.94 3.78 15.75
C CYS A 15 14.12 3.99 14.47
N SER A 16 14.16 5.18 13.88
CA SER A 16 13.52 5.44 12.58
C SER A 16 14.19 4.67 11.44
N LEU A 17 15.52 4.53 11.46
CA LEU A 17 16.26 3.85 10.41
C LEU A 17 15.99 2.34 10.36
N SER A 18 15.92 1.66 11.51
CA SER A 18 15.63 0.22 11.55
C SER A 18 14.20 -0.11 11.10
N ALA A 19 13.22 0.71 11.50
CA ALA A 19 11.83 0.58 11.07
C ALA A 19 11.68 0.81 9.56
N GLN A 20 12.40 1.79 9.00
CA GLN A 20 12.39 2.07 7.56
C GLN A 20 13.08 0.95 6.77
N LYS A 21 14.15 0.35 7.30
CA LYS A 21 14.90 -0.72 6.62
C LYS A 21 14.06 -1.98 6.38
N GLN A 22 13.25 -2.39 7.35
CA GLN A 22 12.44 -3.61 7.23
C GLN A 22 11.30 -3.46 6.20
N GLY A 23 10.69 -2.28 6.09
CA GLY A 23 9.69 -1.99 5.06
C GLY A 23 10.29 -1.94 3.65
N GLN A 24 11.52 -1.42 3.52
CA GLN A 24 12.21 -1.33 2.24
C GLN A 24 12.63 -2.70 1.69
N GLU A 25 13.16 -3.60 2.53
CA GLU A 25 13.56 -4.96 2.10
C GLU A 25 12.37 -5.76 1.55
N LEU A 26 11.19 -5.64 2.17
CA LEU A 26 9.97 -6.26 1.68
C LEU A 26 9.57 -5.70 0.31
N ILE A 27 9.58 -4.37 0.15
CA ILE A 27 9.27 -3.72 -1.12
C ILE A 27 10.19 -4.23 -2.24
N ASP A 28 11.50 -4.30 -1.97
CA ASP A 28 12.50 -4.73 -2.95
C ASP A 28 12.29 -6.18 -3.38
N SER A 29 11.98 -7.08 -2.44
CA SER A 29 11.65 -8.49 -2.75
C SER A 29 10.42 -8.59 -3.65
N LEU A 30 9.34 -7.87 -3.32
CA LEU A 30 8.09 -7.92 -4.08
C LEU A 30 8.25 -7.33 -5.49
N LEU A 31 9.10 -6.31 -5.66
CA LEU A 31 9.42 -5.75 -6.98
C LEU A 31 10.21 -6.73 -7.86
N ALA A 32 11.07 -7.57 -7.28
CA ALA A 32 11.82 -8.58 -8.03
C ALA A 32 10.91 -9.70 -8.57
N GLU A 33 9.83 -10.02 -7.86
CA GLU A 33 8.85 -11.03 -8.27
C GLU A 33 7.88 -10.52 -9.35
N LEU A 34 7.59 -9.21 -9.34
CA LEU A 34 6.53 -8.60 -10.14
C LEU A 34 6.62 -8.86 -11.67
N PRO A 35 7.80 -8.81 -12.32
CA PRO A 35 7.91 -9.05 -13.76
C PRO A 35 7.52 -10.48 -14.18
N ASN A 36 7.66 -11.45 -13.28
CA ASN A 36 7.41 -12.87 -13.55
C ASN A 36 5.99 -13.30 -13.13
N ALA A 37 5.25 -12.44 -12.43
CA ALA A 37 3.93 -12.74 -11.93
C ALA A 37 2.91 -12.84 -13.08
N LYS A 38 2.19 -13.96 -13.13
CA LYS A 38 1.08 -14.17 -14.08
C LYS A 38 -0.09 -13.25 -13.73
N LYS A 39 -0.93 -12.90 -14.70
CA LYS A 39 -2.16 -12.12 -14.45
C LYS A 39 -3.22 -12.99 -13.78
N ASP A 40 -3.04 -13.22 -12.48
CA ASP A 40 -3.92 -14.01 -11.63
C ASP A 40 -4.11 -13.33 -10.26
N THR A 41 -4.79 -14.03 -9.35
CA THR A 41 -5.05 -13.55 -7.99
C THR A 41 -3.77 -13.28 -7.20
N ASN A 42 -2.67 -13.99 -7.46
CA ASN A 42 -1.40 -13.78 -6.78
C ASN A 42 -0.77 -12.45 -7.19
N LYS A 43 -0.80 -12.09 -8.48
CA LYS A 43 -0.30 -10.78 -8.93
C LYS A 43 -1.13 -9.63 -8.35
N VAL A 44 -2.45 -9.79 -8.27
CA VAL A 44 -3.31 -8.78 -7.62
C VAL A 44 -2.92 -8.61 -6.13
N ASN A 45 -2.72 -9.71 -5.40
CA ASN A 45 -2.27 -9.66 -4.00
C ASN A 45 -0.89 -9.02 -3.84
N LEU A 46 0.05 -9.35 -4.72
CA LEU A 46 1.39 -8.77 -4.76
C LEU A 46 1.33 -7.25 -4.94
N LEU A 47 0.58 -6.78 -5.94
CA LEU A 47 0.39 -5.35 -6.22
C LEU A 47 -0.33 -4.62 -5.09
N ASN A 48 -1.35 -5.23 -4.48
CA ASN A 48 -2.03 -4.68 -3.31
C ASN A 48 -1.10 -4.56 -2.10
N THR A 49 -0.16 -5.50 -1.93
CA THR A 49 0.84 -5.46 -0.87
C THR A 49 1.85 -4.35 -1.11
N LEU A 50 2.35 -4.22 -2.34
CA LEU A 50 3.20 -3.10 -2.75
C LEU A 50 2.51 -1.75 -2.52
N SER A 51 1.26 -1.62 -2.97
CA SER A 51 0.44 -0.42 -2.81
C SER A 51 0.31 0.00 -1.35
N PHE A 52 0.07 -0.97 -0.44
CA PHE A 52 -0.01 -0.69 0.99
C PHE A 52 1.33 -0.21 1.58
N ASN A 53 2.42 -0.90 1.29
CA ASN A 53 3.74 -0.56 1.84
C ASN A 53 4.24 0.80 1.32
N TYR A 54 3.93 1.14 0.06
CA TYR A 54 4.26 2.45 -0.48
C TYR A 54 3.47 3.61 0.13
N SER A 55 2.36 3.37 0.85
CA SER A 55 1.57 4.45 1.44
C SER A 55 2.36 5.35 2.40
N ALA A 56 3.33 4.79 3.13
CA ALA A 56 4.20 5.50 4.07
C ALA A 56 5.55 5.94 3.46
N VAL A 57 5.86 5.55 2.21
CA VAL A 57 7.14 5.82 1.55
C VAL A 57 6.96 6.79 0.38
N ASP A 58 6.10 6.43 -0.57
CA ASP A 58 5.70 7.23 -1.72
C ASP A 58 4.27 6.86 -2.10
N SER A 59 3.31 7.60 -1.55
CA SER A 59 1.90 7.30 -1.76
C SER A 59 1.46 7.43 -3.22
N LYS A 60 2.18 8.19 -4.06
CA LYS A 60 1.87 8.26 -5.50
C LYS A 60 2.19 6.95 -6.18
N LYS A 61 3.36 6.36 -5.88
CA LYS A 61 3.72 5.03 -6.37
C LYS A 61 2.79 3.95 -5.81
N GLY A 62 2.35 4.09 -4.56
CA GLY A 62 1.33 3.22 -3.98
C GLY A 62 0.00 3.29 -4.72
N ILE A 63 -0.43 4.47 -5.19
CA ILE A 63 -1.62 4.64 -6.05
C ILE A 63 -1.45 3.92 -7.38
N GLU A 64 -0.27 3.97 -8.00
CA GLU A 64 0.01 3.29 -9.27
C GLU A 64 -0.19 1.78 -9.13
N PHE A 65 0.43 1.16 -8.12
CA PHE A 65 0.25 -0.28 -7.85
C PHE A 65 -1.20 -0.65 -7.49
N GLY A 66 -1.89 0.19 -6.73
CA GLY A 66 -3.29 -0.04 -6.37
C GLY A 66 -4.22 0.01 -7.59
N LYS A 67 -3.92 0.87 -8.58
CA LYS A 67 -4.66 0.93 -9.85
C LYS A 67 -4.40 -0.30 -10.72
N GLU A 68 -3.14 -0.72 -10.84
CA GLU A 68 -2.79 -1.94 -11.59
C GLU A 68 -3.45 -3.17 -10.95
N ALA A 69 -3.43 -3.29 -9.62
CA ALA A 69 -4.11 -4.37 -8.90
C ALA A 69 -5.61 -4.39 -9.21
N LEU A 70 -6.25 -3.20 -9.19
CA LEU A 70 -7.67 -3.05 -9.48
C LEU A 70 -8.01 -3.42 -10.92
N GLU A 71 -7.19 -3.04 -11.89
CA GLU A 71 -7.37 -3.37 -13.31
C GLU A 71 -7.32 -4.88 -13.51
N ILE A 72 -6.27 -5.54 -13.00
CA ILE A 72 -6.14 -7.00 -13.11
C ILE A 72 -7.29 -7.71 -12.38
N ALA A 73 -7.67 -7.25 -11.19
CA ALA A 73 -8.79 -7.83 -10.43
C ALA A 73 -10.13 -7.72 -11.18
N LYS A 74 -10.33 -6.64 -11.94
CA LYS A 74 -11.50 -6.50 -12.84
C LYS A 74 -11.41 -7.46 -14.02
N ASP A 75 -10.26 -7.54 -14.68
CA ASP A 75 -10.04 -8.40 -15.84
C ASP A 75 -10.32 -9.88 -15.53
N ILE A 76 -9.90 -10.35 -14.35
CA ILE A 76 -10.10 -11.75 -13.93
C ILE A 76 -11.43 -11.98 -13.20
N GLY A 77 -12.27 -10.95 -13.04
CA GLY A 77 -13.57 -11.04 -12.36
C GLY A 77 -13.47 -11.33 -10.86
N TRP A 78 -12.39 -10.91 -10.19
CA TRP A 78 -12.16 -11.22 -8.78
C TRP A 78 -12.59 -10.06 -7.86
N GLU A 79 -13.85 -10.07 -7.42
CA GLU A 79 -14.48 -9.01 -6.63
C GLU A 79 -13.75 -8.72 -5.31
N GLN A 80 -13.33 -9.76 -4.59
CA GLN A 80 -12.53 -9.60 -3.36
C GLN A 80 -11.22 -8.84 -3.63
N GLY A 81 -10.56 -9.12 -4.75
CA GLY A 81 -9.34 -8.43 -5.17
C GLY A 81 -9.60 -6.95 -5.49
N GLN A 82 -10.76 -6.64 -6.09
CA GLN A 82 -11.18 -5.27 -6.37
C GLN A 82 -11.44 -4.49 -5.09
N ALA A 83 -12.15 -5.09 -4.12
CA ALA A 83 -12.44 -4.46 -2.83
C ALA A 83 -11.16 -4.10 -2.07
N VAL A 84 -10.19 -5.02 -2.04
CA VAL A 84 -8.86 -4.78 -1.44
C VAL A 84 -8.13 -3.66 -2.19
N ALA A 85 -8.12 -3.67 -3.52
CA ALA A 85 -7.44 -2.64 -4.31
C ALA A 85 -8.03 -1.24 -4.10
N TYR A 86 -9.36 -1.11 -4.05
CA TYR A 86 -10.01 0.14 -3.65
C TYR A 86 -9.59 0.58 -2.24
N CYS A 87 -9.51 -0.34 -1.28
CA CYS A 87 -9.07 -0.02 0.07
C CYS A 87 -7.63 0.51 0.07
N ARG A 88 -6.72 -0.10 -0.71
CA ARG A 88 -5.34 0.38 -0.84
C ARG A 88 -5.24 1.75 -1.49
N LEU A 89 -6.06 2.03 -2.50
CA LEU A 89 -6.16 3.38 -3.05
C LEU A 89 -6.61 4.38 -2.00
N GLY A 90 -7.63 4.05 -1.20
CA GLY A 90 -8.11 4.87 -0.09
C GLY A 90 -7.00 5.20 0.92
N VAL A 91 -6.21 4.20 1.32
CA VAL A 91 -5.07 4.36 2.24
C VAL A 91 -4.03 5.32 1.67
N ASN A 92 -3.69 5.21 0.38
CA ASN A 92 -2.69 6.09 -0.22
C ASN A 92 -3.19 7.54 -0.38
N TYR A 93 -4.46 7.75 -0.75
CA TYR A 93 -5.02 9.11 -0.78
C TYR A 93 -5.12 9.72 0.61
N TRP A 94 -5.43 8.91 1.62
CA TRP A 94 -5.40 9.33 3.02
C TRP A 94 -4.01 9.79 3.45
N ALA A 95 -2.96 9.02 3.12
CA ALA A 95 -1.58 9.40 3.41
C ALA A 95 -1.17 10.74 2.76
N MET A 96 -1.77 11.07 1.61
CA MET A 96 -1.62 12.37 0.94
C MET A 96 -2.57 13.47 1.46
N SER A 97 -3.31 13.20 2.54
CA SER A 97 -4.34 14.10 3.10
C SER A 97 -5.48 14.47 2.14
N ASN A 98 -5.69 13.67 1.08
CA ASN A 98 -6.84 13.81 0.18
C ASN A 98 -7.99 12.93 0.69
N PHE A 99 -8.66 13.42 1.73
CA PHE A 99 -9.67 12.66 2.45
C PHE A 99 -10.94 12.41 1.62
N ASP A 100 -11.35 13.35 0.77
CA ASP A 100 -12.52 13.18 -0.10
C ASP A 100 -12.37 11.97 -1.01
N LYS A 101 -11.19 11.86 -1.64
CA LYS A 101 -10.90 10.75 -2.54
C LYS A 101 -10.66 9.45 -1.78
N ALA A 102 -10.07 9.51 -0.58
CA ALA A 102 -9.94 8.35 0.28
C ALA A 102 -11.31 7.76 0.65
N LEU A 103 -12.24 8.62 1.07
CA LEU A 103 -13.62 8.24 1.40
C LEU A 103 -14.35 7.65 0.19
N GLU A 104 -14.21 8.25 -0.99
CA GLU A 104 -14.77 7.70 -2.24
C GLU A 104 -14.35 6.24 -2.46
N TYR A 105 -13.05 5.95 -2.29
CA TYR A 105 -12.53 4.59 -2.45
C TYR A 105 -12.96 3.65 -1.33
N TYR A 106 -13.00 4.10 -0.08
CA TYR A 106 -13.51 3.28 1.02
C TYR A 106 -14.99 2.94 0.86
N HIS A 107 -15.81 3.85 0.32
CA HIS A 107 -17.20 3.55 -0.02
C HIS A 107 -17.31 2.50 -1.14
N LYS A 108 -16.44 2.54 -2.15
CA LYS A 108 -16.39 1.48 -3.18
C LYS A 108 -15.99 0.13 -2.59
N THR A 109 -15.03 0.11 -1.67
CA THR A 109 -14.67 -1.11 -0.92
C THR A 109 -15.86 -1.65 -0.15
N LEU A 110 -16.54 -0.82 0.64
CA LEU A 110 -17.70 -1.23 1.43
C LEU A 110 -18.80 -1.80 0.56
N LYS A 111 -19.14 -1.12 -0.53
CA LYS A 111 -20.19 -1.56 -1.46
C LYS A 111 -19.95 -2.96 -1.99
N ILE A 112 -18.72 -3.29 -2.41
CA ILE A 112 -18.40 -4.64 -2.88
C ILE A 112 -18.55 -5.65 -1.75
N TYR A 113 -18.05 -5.33 -0.54
CA TYR A 113 -18.19 -6.24 0.61
C TYR A 113 -19.66 -6.48 0.99
N GLU A 114 -20.52 -5.48 0.86
CA GLU A 114 -21.97 -5.63 1.06
C GLU A 114 -22.63 -6.49 -0.03
N GLU A 115 -22.13 -6.46 -1.26
CA GLU A 115 -22.66 -7.25 -2.38
C GLU A 115 -22.24 -8.74 -2.33
N ILE A 116 -21.07 -9.05 -1.76
CA ILE A 116 -20.53 -10.43 -1.68
C ILE A 116 -20.80 -11.15 -0.34
N THR A 117 -21.36 -10.44 0.65
CA THR A 117 -21.73 -11.01 1.96
C THR A 117 -23.17 -11.52 1.93
#